data_AF-A0A7X1L302-F1
#
_entry.id   AF-A0A7X1L302-F1
#
_cell.length_a   1.000
_cell.length_b   1.000
_cell.length_c   1.000
_cell.angle_alpha   90.00
_cell.angle_beta   90.00
_cell.angle_gamma   90.00
#
_symmetry.space_group_name_H-M   'P 1'
#
loop_
_entity.id
_entity.type
_entity.pdbx_description
1 polymer ?
#
loop_
_entity_poly.entity_id
_entity_poly.type
_entity_poly.pdbx_seq_one_letter_code
_entity_poly.pdbx_strand_id
1 'polypeptide(L)' 'ARIAEEVNNLTENIGARRLHTLMECMLEDILFSASDIKEGKDRRIVIDGQYVVNKLKDIKNDEDLRRYIL' A
#
# COMPACT_ATOMS: atom_id res chain seq x y z
N ALA A 1 5.35 -6.43 -9.45
CA ALA A 1 4.63 -7.72 -9.32
C ALA A 1 5.15 -8.60 -8.18
N ARG A 2 6.48 -8.74 -7.99
CA ARG A 2 7.10 -9.67 -7.03
C ARG A 2 6.56 -9.66 -5.58
N ILE A 3 6.23 -8.50 -4.99
CA ILE A 3 5.77 -8.42 -3.59
C ILE A 3 4.35 -8.99 -3.43
N ALA A 4 3.43 -8.67 -4.36
CA ALA A 4 2.08 -9.22 -4.35
C ALA A 4 2.08 -10.74 -4.58
N GLU A 5 3.01 -11.23 -5.38
CA GLU A 5 3.24 -12.67 -5.58
C GLU A 5 3.82 -13.34 -4.33
N GLU A 6 4.80 -12.72 -3.67
CA GLU A 6 5.39 -13.23 -2.43
C GLU A 6 4.33 -13.33 -1.31
N VAL A 7 3.46 -12.34 -1.20
CA VAL A 7 2.31 -12.39 -0.28
C VAL A 7 1.29 -13.46 -0.72
N ASN A 8 1.17 -13.79 -2.02
CA ASN A 8 0.21 -14.82 -2.52
C ASN A 8 0.66 -16.22 -2.11
N ASN A 9 1.97 -16.39 -1.95
CA ASN A 9 2.53 -17.65 -1.49
C ASN A 9 2.54 -17.75 0.05
N LEU A 10 2.48 -16.62 0.75
CA LEU A 10 2.54 -16.56 2.20
C LEU A 10 1.17 -16.51 2.89
N THR A 11 0.12 -16.11 2.19
CA THR A 11 -1.29 -16.09 2.64
C THR A 11 -2.19 -16.74 1.59
N GLU A 12 -3.51 -16.62 1.70
CA GLU A 12 -4.43 -17.20 0.72
C GLU A 12 -4.25 -16.52 -0.66
N ASN A 13 -4.06 -17.33 -1.71
CA ASN A 13 -3.86 -16.80 -3.06
C ASN A 13 -5.19 -16.35 -3.66
N ILE A 14 -5.52 -15.07 -3.45
CA ILE A 14 -6.71 -14.42 -4.02
C ILE A 14 -6.46 -13.79 -5.40
N GLY A 15 -5.29 -14.08 -6.02
CA GLY A 15 -4.94 -13.62 -7.35
C GLY A 15 -4.83 -12.09 -7.45
N ALA A 16 -5.35 -11.52 -8.53
CA ALA A 16 -5.26 -10.07 -8.80
C ALA A 16 -6.03 -9.20 -7.81
N ARG A 17 -6.99 -9.74 -7.04
CA ARG A 17 -7.74 -8.98 -6.03
C ARG A 17 -6.85 -8.39 -4.94
N ARG A 18 -5.73 -9.06 -4.64
CA ARG A 18 -4.68 -8.57 -3.73
C ARG A 18 -4.22 -7.15 -4.08
N LEU A 19 -4.16 -6.84 -5.38
CA LEU A 19 -3.71 -5.53 -5.84
C LEU A 19 -4.66 -4.41 -5.42
N HIS A 20 -5.96 -4.70 -5.30
CA HIS A 20 -6.93 -3.71 -4.84
C HIS A 20 -6.69 -3.32 -3.38
N THR A 21 -6.61 -4.31 -2.49
CA THR A 21 -6.38 -4.01 -1.06
C THR A 21 -5.01 -3.38 -0.82
N LEU A 22 -3.98 -3.81 -1.56
CA LEU A 22 -2.65 -3.16 -1.52
C LEU A 22 -2.70 -1.69 -1.96
N MET A 23 -3.50 -1.36 -2.99
CA MET A 23 -3.66 0.03 -3.43
C MET A 23 -4.41 0.87 -2.41
N GLU A 24 -5.45 0.33 -1.77
CA GLU A 24 -6.19 1.05 -0.72
C GLU A 24 -5.29 1.41 0.46
N CYS A 25 -4.54 0.45 1.01
CA CYS A 25 -3.59 0.72 2.10
C CYS A 25 -2.44 1.65 1.70
N MET A 26 -2.01 1.61 0.44
CA MET A 26 -0.97 2.53 -0.04
C MET A 26 -1.48 3.97 -0.11
N LEU A 27 -2.77 4.16 -0.41
CA LEU A 27 -3.39 5.48 -0.54
C LEU A 27 -4.02 5.98 0.76
N GLU A 28 -4.20 5.13 1.77
CA GLU A 28 -4.86 5.47 3.04
C GLU A 28 -4.24 6.70 3.73
N ASP A 29 -2.93 6.69 3.98
CA ASP A 29 -2.21 7.82 4.60
C ASP A 29 -2.36 9.11 3.78
N ILE A 30 -2.32 8.97 2.45
CA ILE A 30 -2.42 10.08 1.51
C ILE A 30 -3.83 10.68 1.58
N LEU A 31 -4.86 9.84 1.57
CA LEU A 31 -6.26 10.24 1.63
C LEU A 31 -6.62 10.83 3.00
N PHE A 32 -6.04 10.32 4.08
CA PHE A 32 -6.20 10.88 5.42
C PHE A 32 -5.57 12.27 5.52
N SER A 33 -4.34 12.41 5.01
CA SER A 33 -3.61 13.68 5.05
C SER A 33 -4.10 14.68 4.00
N ALA A 34 -4.92 14.24 3.03
CA ALA A 34 -5.33 15.05 1.89
C ALA A 34 -6.10 16.32 2.29
N SER A 35 -6.87 16.27 3.38
CA SER A 35 -7.57 17.43 3.94
C SER A 35 -6.63 18.48 4.53
N ASP A 36 -5.42 18.09 4.96
CA ASP A 36 -4.42 18.99 5.54
C ASP A 36 -3.48 19.61 4.48
N ILE A 37 -3.51 19.09 3.26
CA ILE A 37 -2.73 19.63 2.14
C ILE A 37 -3.37 20.96 1.70
N LYS A 38 -2.75 22.06 2.11
CA LYS A 38 -3.17 23.42 1.73
C LYS A 38 -3.27 23.56 0.20
N GLU A 39 -4.31 24.24 -0.26
CA GLU A 39 -4.53 24.48 -1.70
C GLU A 39 -3.35 25.25 -2.32
N GLY A 40 -2.65 24.64 -3.28
CA GLY A 40 -1.51 25.24 -3.96
C GLY A 40 -0.67 24.25 -4.77
N LYS A 41 0.56 24.65 -5.15
CA LYS A 41 1.56 23.80 -5.84
C LYS A 41 1.94 22.54 -5.05
N ASP A 42 1.67 22.52 -3.75
CA ASP A 42 1.94 21.40 -2.84
C ASP A 42 0.91 20.24 -2.93
N ARG A 43 -0.08 20.33 -3.83
CA ARG A 43 -1.03 19.23 -4.10
C ARG A 43 -0.45 18.04 -4.87
N ARG A 44 0.76 18.16 -5.45
CA ARG A 44 1.33 17.09 -6.26
C ARG A 44 2.04 16.07 -5.36
N ILE A 45 1.37 14.95 -5.11
CA ILE A 45 1.97 13.80 -4.43
C ILE A 45 2.63 12.91 -5.47
N VAL A 46 3.93 12.65 -5.30
CA VAL A 46 4.70 11.75 -6.17
C VAL A 46 4.87 10.42 -5.47
N ILE A 47 4.28 9.37 -6.04
CA ILE A 47 4.44 7.99 -5.58
C ILE A 47 5.55 7.36 -6.43
N ASP A 48 6.77 7.34 -5.90
CA ASP A 48 7.92 6.71 -6.56
C ASP A 48 8.14 5.26 -6.09
N GLY A 49 9.08 4.56 -6.73
CA GLY A 49 9.38 3.18 -6.37
C GLY A 49 9.93 3.02 -4.95
N GLN A 50 10.59 4.04 -4.40
CA GLN A 50 11.13 3.99 -3.04
C GLN A 50 10.01 4.13 -2.01
N TYR A 51 9.03 5.00 -2.25
CA TYR A 51 7.82 5.14 -1.46
C TYR A 51 7.06 3.81 -1.40
N VAL A 52 6.85 3.17 -2.56
CA VAL A 52 6.18 1.86 -2.65
C VAL A 52 6.94 0.80 -1.86
N VAL A 53 8.26 0.71 -2.00
CA VAL A 53 9.07 -0.29 -1.28
C VAL A 53 9.05 -0.07 0.22
N ASN A 54 9.12 1.18 0.68
CA ASN A 54 9.07 1.50 2.10
C ASN A 54 7.71 1.12 2.69
N LYS A 55 6.61 1.56 2.07
CA LYS A 55 5.26 1.29 2.56
C LYS A 55 4.94 -0.22 2.55
N LEU A 56 5.36 -0.95 1.53
CA LEU A 56 5.18 -2.41 1.45
C LEU A 56 6.09 -3.20 2.41
N LYS A 57 7.25 -2.67 2.81
CA LYS A 57 8.10 -3.30 3.82
C LYS A 57 7.42 -3.31 5.17
N ASP A 58 6.80 -2.20 5.56
CA ASP A 58 6.09 -2.09 6.83
C ASP A 58 4.91 -3.07 6.85
N ILE A 59 4.14 -3.15 5.75
CA ILE A 59 3.02 -4.09 5.60
C ILE A 59 3.49 -5.56 5.60
N LYS A 60 4.64 -5.87 4.98
CA LYS A 60 5.16 -7.25 4.94
C LYS A 60 5.62 -7.76 6.32
N ASN A 61 6.12 -6.86 7.16
CA ASN A 61 6.65 -7.21 8.48
C ASN A 61 5.55 -7.31 9.55
N ASP A 62 4.36 -6.80 9.27
CA ASP A 62 3.22 -6.85 10.17
C ASP A 62 2.34 -8.08 9.86
N GLU A 63 2.39 -9.06 10.76
CA GLU A 63 1.72 -10.36 10.61
C GLU A 63 0.18 -10.22 10.68
N ASP A 64 -0.31 -9.24 11.44
CA ASP A 64 -1.74 -8.95 11.58
C ASP A 64 -2.27 -8.23 10.34
N LEU A 65 -1.53 -7.26 9.78
CA LEU A 65 -1.88 -6.65 8.50
C LEU A 65 -1.89 -7.70 7.38
N ARG A 66 -0.92 -8.62 7.36
CA ARG A 66 -0.90 -9.70 6.36
C ARG A 66 -2.11 -10.62 6.44
N ARG A 67 -2.72 -10.78 7.62
CA ARG A 67 -3.85 -11.70 7.80
C ARG A 67 -5.21 -11.00 7.67
N TYR A 68 -5.30 -9.70 7.97
CA TYR A 68 -6.54 -8.91 7.88
C TYR A 68 -6.71 -8.16 6.56
N ILE A 69 -5.63 -7.82 5.87
CA ILE A 69 -5.64 -7.00 4.65
C ILE A 69 -5.31 -7.84 3.39
N LEU A 70 -4.63 -8.99 3.52
CA LEU A 70 -3.93 -9.63 2.37
C LEU A 70 -4.14 -11.14 2.13
#